data_AF-A0A523D965-F1
#
_entry.id   AF-A0A523D965-F1
#
_cell.length_a   1.000
_cell.length_b   1.000
_cell.length_c   1.000
_cell.angle_alpha   90.00
_cell.angle_beta   90.00
_cell.angle_gamma   90.00
#
_symmetry.space_group_name_H-M   'P 1'
#
loop_
_entity.id
_entity.type
_entity.pdbx_description
1 polymer ?
#
loop_
_entity_poly.entity_id
_entity_poly.type
_entity_poly.pdbx_seq_one_letter_code
_entity_poly.pdbx_strand_id
1 'polypeptide(L)'
;MSDELKSAWEIALEKMEGREDMAVEKLTQEQKVAIGEIRKKYQARVAESEISTQSRIKEALQSGAYDEVEKLQLHLTEDKQRLNREMDKEVEKIRKGN
;
A
#
# COMPACT_ATOMS: atom_id res chain seq x y z
N MET A 1 -5.49 -15.86 0.73
CA MET A 1 -5.72 -14.62 -0.05
C MET A 1 -4.63 -13.66 0.38
N SER A 2 -3.55 -13.55 -0.40
CA SER A 2 -2.58 -12.48 -0.18
C SER A 2 -3.31 -11.18 -0.47
N ASP A 3 -3.51 -10.33 0.53
CA ASP A 3 -3.83 -8.92 0.31
C ASP A 3 -2.62 -8.29 -0.38
N GLU A 4 -2.56 -8.49 -1.69
CA GLU A 4 -1.62 -7.81 -2.55
C GLU A 4 -1.95 -6.32 -2.46
N LEU A 5 -0.93 -5.46 -2.29
CA LEU A 5 -1.14 -4.02 -2.30
C LEU A 5 -1.65 -3.59 -3.69
N LYS A 6 -2.97 -3.54 -3.83
CA LYS A 6 -3.66 -3.09 -5.03
C LYS A 6 -3.59 -1.57 -5.13
N SER A 7 -3.43 -1.08 -6.35
CA SER A 7 -3.46 0.35 -6.62
C SER A 7 -4.85 0.92 -6.49
N ALA A 8 -4.98 2.23 -6.20
CA ALA A 8 -6.27 2.90 -6.17
C ALA A 8 -7.05 2.75 -7.49
N TRP A 9 -6.34 2.68 -8.62
CA TRP A 9 -6.92 2.42 -9.93
C TRP A 9 -7.50 1.00 -10.04
N GLU A 10 -6.80 -0.03 -9.54
CA GLU A 10 -7.33 -1.40 -9.51
C GLU A 10 -8.55 -1.53 -8.60
N ILE A 11 -8.51 -0.89 -7.42
CA ILE A 11 -9.66 -0.86 -6.51
C ILE A 11 -10.85 -0.14 -7.17
N ALA A 12 -10.61 0.91 -7.97
CA ALA A 12 -11.66 1.60 -8.71
C ALA A 12 -12.24 0.71 -9.83
N LEU A 13 -11.39 -0.06 -10.52
CA LEU A 13 -11.83 -1.04 -11.51
C LEU A 13 -12.65 -2.17 -10.90
N GLU A 14 -12.21 -2.74 -9.77
CA GLU A 14 -12.95 -3.78 -9.03
C GLU A 14 -14.34 -3.29 -8.61
N LYS A 15 -14.44 -2.03 -8.16
CA LYS A 15 -15.73 -1.39 -7.86
C LYS A 15 -16.58 -1.12 -9.11
N MET A 16 -15.96 -1.07 -10.30
CA MET A 16 -16.59 -0.81 -11.59
C MET A 16 -16.81 -2.05 -12.45
N GLU A 17 -16.56 -3.27 -11.94
CA GLU A 17 -16.65 -4.58 -12.64
C GLU A 17 -17.98 -4.89 -13.34
N GLY A 18 -18.94 -3.97 -13.36
CA GLY A 18 -20.12 -4.01 -14.23
C GLY A 18 -19.95 -3.38 -15.62
N ARG A 19 -18.78 -2.87 -16.04
CA ARG A 19 -18.61 -2.19 -17.36
C ARG A 19 -17.48 -2.80 -18.18
N GLU A 20 -17.84 -3.73 -19.08
CA GLU A 20 -16.95 -4.43 -20.03
C GLU A 20 -16.28 -3.53 -21.09
N ASP A 21 -16.69 -2.26 -21.21
CA ASP A 21 -16.28 -1.38 -22.31
C ASP A 21 -15.00 -0.55 -22.05
N MET A 22 -14.28 -0.76 -20.95
CA MET A 22 -13.02 -0.06 -20.73
C MET A 22 -11.87 -0.77 -21.44
N ALA A 23 -11.37 -0.16 -22.52
CA ALA A 23 -10.12 -0.54 -23.16
C ALA A 23 -8.95 -0.36 -22.16
N VAL A 24 -8.70 -1.38 -21.35
CA VAL A 24 -7.52 -1.43 -20.48
C VAL A 24 -6.32 -1.70 -21.39
N GLU A 25 -5.42 -0.72 -21.49
CA GLU A 25 -4.16 -0.91 -22.19
C GLU A 25 -3.41 -2.10 -21.59
N LYS A 26 -3.08 -3.08 -22.43
CA LYS A 26 -2.38 -4.29 -22.00
C LYS A 26 -0.94 -3.93 -21.66
N LEU A 27 -0.58 -4.13 -20.40
CA LEU A 27 0.81 -3.98 -19.93
C LEU A 27 1.73 -5.02 -20.57
N THR A 28 2.94 -4.59 -20.93
CA THR A 28 4.00 -5.50 -21.38
C THR A 28 4.49 -6.40 -20.24
N GLN A 29 5.24 -7.45 -20.57
CA GLN A 29 5.78 -8.34 -19.56
C GLN A 29 6.77 -7.61 -18.63
N GLU A 30 7.59 -6.72 -19.19
CA GLU A 30 8.56 -5.91 -18.45
C GLU A 30 7.84 -4.96 -17.48
N GLN A 31 6.77 -4.29 -17.92
CA GLN A 31 5.96 -3.41 -17.06
C GLN A 31 5.34 -4.19 -15.91
N LYS A 32 4.82 -5.40 -16.16
CA LYS A 32 4.24 -6.26 -15.11
C LYS A 32 5.27 -6.67 -14.07
N VAL A 33 6.48 -7.04 -14.50
CA VAL A 33 7.58 -7.41 -13.59
C VAL A 33 7.96 -6.20 -12.74
N ALA A 34 8.18 -5.04 -13.34
CA ALA A 34 8.54 -3.81 -12.63
C ALA A 34 7.47 -3.40 -11.60
N ILE A 35 6.18 -3.46 -11.97
CA ILE A 35 5.07 -3.18 -11.05
C ILE A 35 5.07 -4.17 -9.88
N GLY A 36 5.32 -5.46 -10.14
CA GLY A 36 5.42 -6.48 -9.10
C GLY A 36 6.56 -6.22 -8.11
N GLU A 37 7.72 -5.78 -8.60
CA GLU A 37 8.87 -5.41 -7.75
C GLU A 37 8.58 -4.18 -6.89
N ILE A 38 7.95 -3.14 -7.48
CA ILE A 38 7.50 -1.96 -6.75
C ILE A 38 6.56 -2.37 -5.62
N ARG A 39 5.54 -3.19 -5.90
CA ARG A 39 4.59 -3.67 -4.88
C ARG A 39 5.28 -4.40 -3.74
N LYS A 40 6.19 -5.33 -4.05
CA LYS A 40 6.96 -6.07 -3.03
C LYS A 40 7.79 -5.13 -2.15
N LYS A 41 8.44 -4.14 -2.75
CA LYS A 41 9.21 -3.11 -2.04
C LYS A 41 8.33 -2.32 -1.07
N TYR A 42 7.15 -1.85 -1.51
CA TYR A 42 6.25 -1.10 -0.64
C TYR A 42 5.61 -1.97 0.44
N GLN A 43 5.32 -3.24 0.15
CA GLN A 43 4.82 -4.21 1.13
C GLN A 43 5.85 -4.44 2.25
N ALA A 44 7.14 -4.57 1.91
CA ALA A 44 8.20 -4.67 2.91
C ALA A 44 8.27 -3.43 3.81
N ARG A 45 8.19 -2.23 3.22
CA ARG A 45 8.18 -0.96 3.98
C ARG A 45 6.99 -0.84 4.93
N VAL A 46 5.81 -1.29 4.50
CA VAL A 46 4.61 -1.33 5.36
C VAL A 46 4.84 -2.31 6.52
N ALA A 47 5.33 -3.51 6.24
CA ALA A 47 5.59 -4.51 7.28
C ALA A 47 6.63 -4.03 8.30
N GLU A 48 7.70 -3.37 7.86
CA GLU A 48 8.70 -2.75 8.75
C GLU A 48 8.07 -1.70 9.68
N SER A 49 7.22 -0.81 9.13
CA SER A 49 6.51 0.21 9.89
C SER A 49 5.54 -0.41 10.91
N GLU A 50 4.83 -1.48 10.54
CA GLU A 50 3.94 -2.22 11.43
C GLU A 50 4.70 -2.86 12.58
N ILE A 51 5.78 -3.59 12.30
CA ILE A 51 6.61 -4.26 13.32
C ILE A 51 7.18 -3.24 14.30
N SER A 52 7.73 -2.13 13.79
CA SER A 52 8.27 -1.05 14.62
C SER A 52 7.19 -0.44 15.52
N THR A 53 6.02 -0.14 14.95
CA THR A 53 4.91 0.47 15.71
C THR A 53 4.35 -0.50 16.76
N GLN A 54 4.23 -1.79 16.45
CA GLN A 54 3.78 -2.81 17.40
C GLN A 54 4.71 -2.90 18.61
N SER A 55 6.03 -2.81 18.41
CA SER A 55 6.99 -2.76 19.52
C SER A 55 6.72 -1.55 20.43
N ARG A 56 6.54 -0.37 19.83
CA ARG A 56 6.27 0.89 20.56
C ARG A 56 4.93 0.85 21.31
N ILE A 57 3.89 0.27 20.71
CA ILE A 57 2.58 0.08 21.36
C ILE A 57 2.74 -0.82 22.59
N LYS A 58 3.49 -1.92 22.48
CA LYS A 58 3.73 -2.82 23.60
C LYS A 58 4.43 -2.11 24.76
N GLU A 59 5.44 -1.30 24.46
CA GLU A 59 6.14 -0.48 25.46
C GLU A 59 5.20 0.54 26.12
N ALA A 60 4.39 1.24 25.34
CA ALA A 60 3.42 2.22 25.85
C ALA A 60 2.36 1.57 26.76
N LEU A 61 1.88 0.38 26.40
CA LEU A 61 0.96 -0.39 27.23
C LEU A 61 1.60 -0.83 28.56
N GLN A 62 2.87 -1.21 28.55
CA GLN A 62 3.61 -1.60 29.75
C GLN A 62 3.87 -0.41 30.70
N SER A 63 4.03 0.79 30.16
CA SER A 63 4.23 2.02 30.94
C SER A 63 2.94 2.73 31.33
N GLY A 64 1.77 2.24 30.90
CA GLY A 64 0.47 2.86 31.17
C GLY A 64 0.17 4.11 30.33
N ALA A 65 0.95 4.37 29.28
CA ALA A 65 0.80 5.50 28.36
C ALA A 65 -0.25 5.20 27.28
N TYR A 66 -1.52 5.05 27.67
CA TYR A 66 -2.59 4.66 26.75
C TYR A 66 -2.91 5.72 25.69
N ASP A 67 -2.68 7.01 25.97
CA ASP A 67 -2.84 8.09 25.00
C ASP A 67 -1.82 8.01 23.86
N GLU A 68 -0.61 7.51 24.14
CA GLU A 68 0.41 7.26 23.12
C GLU A 68 0.04 6.10 22.20
N VAL A 69 -0.70 5.10 22.68
CA VAL A 69 -1.15 3.97 21.85
C VAL A 69 -2.05 4.45 20.71
N GLU A 70 -2.99 5.34 20.99
CA GLU A 70 -3.90 5.89 19.97
C GLU A 70 -3.13 6.73 18.94
N LYS A 71 -2.19 7.57 19.39
CA LYS A 71 -1.32 8.36 18.50
C LYS A 71 -0.47 7.47 17.58
N LEU A 72 0.09 6.38 18.13
CA LEU A 72 0.88 5.41 17.37
C LEU A 72 0.06 4.70 16.29
N GLN A 73 -1.19 4.32 16.63
CA GLN A 73 -2.10 3.69 15.67
C GLN A 73 -2.49 4.66 14.54
N LEU A 74 -2.84 5.90 14.89
CA LEU A 74 -3.17 6.94 13.91
C LEU A 74 -1.98 7.17 12.94
N HIS A 75 -0.78 7.31 13.49
CA HIS A 75 0.42 7.52 12.69
C HIS A 75 0.68 6.35 11.73
N LEU A 76 0.52 5.11 12.18
CA LEU A 76 0.66 3.93 11.32
C LEU A 76 -0.36 3.93 10.18
N THR A 77 -1.60 4.33 10.45
CA THR A 77 -2.64 4.46 9.41
C THR A 77 -2.25 5.51 8.36
N GLU A 78 -1.79 6.68 8.80
CA GLU A 78 -1.34 7.75 7.90
C GLU A 78 -0.13 7.31 7.05
N ASP A 79 0.83 6.63 7.65
CA ASP A 79 2.01 6.12 6.97
C ASP A 79 1.67 5.07 5.92
N LYS A 80 0.79 4.12 6.24
CA LYS A 80 0.28 3.15 5.26
C LYS A 80 -0.38 3.84 4.07
N GLN A 81 -1.21 4.83 4.32
CA GLN A 81 -1.84 5.60 3.25
C GLN A 81 -0.82 6.36 2.40
N ARG A 82 0.19 6.96 3.03
CA ARG A 82 1.28 7.65 2.33
C ARG A 82 2.06 6.68 1.44
N LEU A 83 2.45 5.52 1.98
CA LEU A 83 3.17 4.48 1.24
C LEU A 83 2.35 3.96 0.05
N ASN A 84 1.05 3.74 0.22
CA ASN A 84 0.17 3.34 -0.88
C ASN A 84 0.08 4.43 -1.97
N ARG A 85 -0.05 5.71 -1.59
CA ARG A 85 -0.05 6.82 -2.55
C ARG A 85 1.28 6.94 -3.31
N GLU A 86 2.39 6.70 -2.65
CA GLU A 86 3.72 6.68 -3.28
C GLU A 86 3.85 5.51 -4.26
N MET A 87 3.45 4.31 -3.85
CA MET A 87 3.42 3.12 -4.69
C MET A 87 2.57 3.34 -5.94
N ASP A 88 1.35 3.89 -5.78
CA ASP A 88 0.45 4.17 -6.90
C ASP A 88 1.07 5.12 -7.91
N LYS A 89 1.75 6.17 -7.44
CA LYS A 89 2.46 7.10 -8.32
C LYS A 89 3.58 6.41 -9.09
N GLU A 90 4.31 5.48 -8.48
CA GLU A 90 5.35 4.72 -9.17
C GLU A 90 4.75 3.73 -10.19
N VAL A 91 3.70 2.99 -9.81
CA VAL A 91 2.99 2.08 -10.72
C VAL A 91 2.43 2.81 -11.93
N GLU A 92 1.81 3.97 -11.73
CA GLU A 92 1.25 4.80 -12.80
C GLU A 92 2.32 5.32 -13.77
N LYS A 93 3.54 5.61 -13.31
CA LYS A 93 4.65 5.97 -14.19
C LYS A 93 5.03 4.81 -15.11
N ILE A 94 5.19 3.62 -14.54
CA ILE A 94 5.51 2.40 -15.31
C ILE A 94 4.41 2.11 -16.34
N ARG A 95 3.13 2.23 -15.97
CA ARG A 95 2.00 2.04 -16.89
C ARG A 95 2.03 3.02 -18.05
N LYS A 96 2.32 4.31 -17.79
CA LYS A 96 2.42 5.37 -18.80
C LYS A 96 3.70 5.31 -19.64
N GLY A 97 4.61 4.37 -19.34
CA GLY A 97 5.89 4.24 -20.04
C GLY A 97 6.87 5.39 -19.79
N ASN A 98 6.72 6.11 -18.66
CA ASN A 98 7.62 7.20 -18.25
C ASN A 98 8.59 6.77 -17.15
#